data_AF-A0A0Q7U1V7-F1
#
_entry.id   AF-A0A0Q7U1V7-F1
#
_cell.length_a   1.000
_cell.length_b   1.000
_cell.length_c   1.000
_cell.angle_alpha   90.00
_cell.angle_beta   90.00
_cell.angle_gamma   90.00
#
_symmetry.space_group_name_H-M   'P 1'
#
loop_
_entity.id
_entity.type
_entity.pdbx_description
1 polymer ?
#
loop_
_entity_poly.entity_id
_entity_poly.type
_entity_poly.pdbx_seq_one_letter_code
_entity_poly.pdbx_strand_id
1 'polypeptide(L)'
;MDTAERPTHSREPVPDHEQKRVALSYLNEAWAEARLDGVDGDCLAQACLFTALAEFVSTYGEEAAATFTEGLANRIRNGEFSIDQLRQ
;
A
#
# COMPACT_ATOMS: atom_id res chain seq x y z
N MET A 1 -47.55 -17.98 -3.84
CA MET A 1 -46.63 -16.92 -4.29
C MET A 1 -45.54 -16.89 -3.26
N ASP A 2 -44.49 -17.68 -3.52
CA ASP A 2 -43.44 -17.99 -2.56
C ASP A 2 -42.36 -16.89 -2.65
N THR A 3 -42.16 -16.17 -1.55
CA THR A 3 -41.21 -15.07 -1.44
C THR A 3 -39.82 -15.67 -1.34
N ALA A 4 -39.11 -15.74 -2.46
CA ALA A 4 -37.70 -16.12 -2.47
C ALA A 4 -36.88 -15.09 -1.68
N GLU A 5 -36.41 -15.51 -0.51
CA GLU A 5 -35.45 -14.77 0.29
C GLU A 5 -34.20 -14.45 -0.55
N ARG A 6 -33.87 -13.17 -0.66
CA ARG A 6 -32.60 -12.72 -1.21
C ARG A 6 -31.52 -13.09 -0.20
N PRO A 7 -30.54 -13.96 -0.52
CA PRO A 7 -29.45 -14.22 0.41
C PRO A 7 -28.66 -12.91 0.56
N THR A 8 -28.71 -12.33 1.76
CA THR A 8 -27.73 -11.35 2.20
C THR A 8 -26.39 -12.07 2.27
N HIS A 9 -25.66 -12.10 1.16
CA HIS A 9 -24.25 -12.42 1.17
C HIS A 9 -23.57 -11.34 2.01
N SER A 10 -23.41 -11.60 3.30
CA SER A 10 -22.40 -10.95 4.13
C SER A 10 -21.09 -11.17 3.40
N ARG A 11 -20.62 -10.15 2.66
CA ARG A 11 -19.38 -10.23 1.91
C ARG A 11 -18.28 -10.51 2.93
N GLU A 12 -17.74 -11.73 2.91
CA GLU A 12 -16.60 -12.06 3.76
C GLU A 12 -15.51 -11.01 3.54
N PRO A 13 -14.87 -10.53 4.62
CA PRO A 13 -13.80 -9.56 4.48
C PRO A 13 -12.71 -10.18 3.61
N VAL A 14 -12.37 -9.48 2.53
CA VAL A 14 -11.31 -9.88 1.60
C VAL A 14 -10.04 -10.15 2.41
N PRO A 15 -9.34 -11.27 2.24
CA PRO A 15 -8.11 -11.55 2.98
C PRO A 15 -7.07 -10.43 2.81
N ASP A 16 -6.30 -10.12 3.86
CA ASP A 16 -5.30 -9.03 3.85
C ASP A 16 -4.33 -9.08 2.68
N HIS A 17 -3.90 -10.28 2.28
CA HIS A 17 -2.98 -10.45 1.16
C HIS A 17 -3.64 -10.07 -0.18
N GLU A 18 -4.94 -10.33 -0.34
CA GLU A 18 -5.70 -9.95 -1.52
C GLU A 18 -5.98 -8.45 -1.52
N GLN A 19 -6.32 -7.87 -0.36
CA GLN A 19 -6.43 -6.41 -0.21
C GLN A 19 -5.12 -5.70 -0.59
N LYS A 20 -3.98 -6.20 -0.10
CA LYS A 20 -2.65 -5.68 -0.45
C LYS A 20 -2.37 -5.80 -1.95
N ARG A 21 -2.72 -6.93 -2.58
CA ARG A 21 -2.52 -7.12 -4.02
C ARG A 21 -3.35 -6.14 -4.84
N VAL A 22 -4.61 -5.92 -4.45
CA VAL A 22 -5.49 -4.95 -5.11
C VAL A 22 -4.96 -3.53 -4.95
N ALA A 23 -4.55 -3.14 -3.73
CA ALA A 23 -3.93 -1.84 -3.48
C ALA A 23 -2.68 -1.62 -4.33
N LEU A 24 -1.83 -2.63 -4.47
CA LEU A 24 -0.65 -2.57 -5.34
C LEU A 24 -1.00 -2.39 -6.83
N SER A 25 -2.10 -2.97 -7.32
CA SER A 25 -2.57 -2.73 -8.69
C SER A 25 -2.93 -1.27 -8.90
N TYR A 26 -3.75 -0.70 -8.00
CA TYR A 26 -4.12 0.71 -8.06
C TYR A 26 -2.91 1.64 -7.99
N LEU A 27 -1.94 1.34 -7.12
CA LEU A 27 -0.71 2.12 -7.03
C LEU A 27 0.12 2.04 -8.31
N ASN A 28 0.25 0.86 -8.92
CA ASN A 28 0.99 0.69 -10.18
C ASN A 28 0.34 1.47 -11.34
N GLU A 29 -0.98 1.45 -11.43
CA GLU A 29 -1.74 2.21 -12.42
C GLU A 29 -1.53 3.72 -12.24
N ALA A 30 -1.70 4.22 -11.01
CA ALA A 30 -1.44 5.62 -10.68
C ALA A 30 0.03 6.03 -10.97
N TRP A 31 0.98 5.11 -10.76
CA TRP A 31 2.39 5.35 -11.07
C TRP A 31 2.66 5.45 -12.57
N ALA A 32 2.00 4.61 -13.37
CA ALA A 32 2.11 4.65 -14.81
C ALA A 32 1.53 5.96 -15.37
N GLU A 33 0.36 6.37 -14.89
CA GLU A 33 -0.29 7.63 -15.26
C GLU A 33 0.56 8.85 -14.91
N ALA A 34 1.03 8.94 -13.67
CA ALA A 34 1.87 10.05 -13.22
C ALA A 34 3.14 10.20 -14.06
N ARG A 35 3.76 9.09 -14.47
CA ARG A 35 4.93 9.11 -15.37
C ARG A 35 4.57 9.60 -16.78
N LEU A 36 3.39 9.26 -17.30
CA LEU A 36 2.91 9.76 -18.59
C LEU A 36 2.69 11.28 -18.55
N ASP A 37 2.24 11.80 -17.41
CA ASP A 37 2.08 13.24 -17.16
C ASP A 37 3.40 13.97 -16.89
N GLY A 38 4.54 13.25 -16.88
CA GLY A 38 5.88 13.82 -16.70
C GLY A 38 6.28 14.04 -15.24
N VAL A 39 5.58 13.42 -14.28
CA VAL A 39 5.97 13.47 -12.87
C VAL A 39 7.23 12.64 -12.64
N ASP A 40 8.20 13.23 -11.95
CA ASP A 40 9.44 12.55 -11.59
C ASP A 40 9.19 11.40 -10.60
N GLY A 41 9.91 10.28 -10.80
CA GLY A 41 9.73 9.07 -10.00
C GLY A 41 10.08 9.26 -8.52
N ASP A 42 11.09 10.08 -8.21
CA ASP A 42 11.51 10.34 -6.84
C ASP A 42 10.48 11.21 -6.12
N CYS A 43 9.94 12.22 -6.82
CA CYS A 43 8.84 13.05 -6.32
C CYS A 43 7.61 12.19 -5.96
N LEU A 44 7.24 11.24 -6.82
CA LEU A 44 6.12 10.35 -6.57
C LEU A 44 6.39 9.41 -5.38
N ALA A 45 7.61 8.86 -5.28
CA ALA A 45 8.00 8.04 -4.14
C ALA A 45 7.92 8.79 -2.81
N GLN A 46 8.40 10.04 -2.77
CA GLN A 46 8.32 10.90 -1.60
C GLN A 46 6.86 11.20 -1.22
N ALA A 47 6.02 11.52 -2.20
CA ALA A 47 4.59 11.77 -1.98
C ALA A 47 3.88 10.53 -1.43
N CYS A 48 4.13 9.35 -2.00
CA CYS A 48 3.56 8.09 -1.51
C CYS A 48 4.01 7.76 -0.09
N LEU A 49 5.29 7.98 0.24
CA LEU A 49 5.79 7.78 1.60
C LEU A 49 5.10 8.71 2.59
N PHE A 50 4.97 10.00 2.25
CA PHE A 50 4.25 10.96 3.09
C PHE A 50 2.80 10.52 3.34
N THR A 51 2.07 10.19 2.27
CA THR A 51 0.67 9.76 2.36
C THR A 51 0.52 8.50 3.21
N ALA A 52 1.39 7.51 3.04
CA ALA A 52 1.36 6.29 3.84
C ALA A 52 1.60 6.56 5.34
N LEU A 53 2.58 7.40 5.67
CA LEU A 53 2.88 7.77 7.06
C LEU A 53 1.75 8.61 7.67
N ALA A 54 1.18 9.56 6.92
CA ALA A 54 0.05 10.35 7.36
C ALA A 54 -1.18 9.48 7.66
N GLU A 55 -1.45 8.46 6.86
CA GLU A 55 -2.53 7.50 7.11
C GLU A 55 -2.30 6.69 8.38
N PHE A 56 -1.07 6.23 8.64
CA PHE A 56 -0.73 5.54 9.88
C PHE A 56 -0.89 6.43 11.11
N VAL A 57 -0.45 7.70 11.03
CA VAL A 57 -0.64 8.67 12.12
C VAL A 57 -2.13 8.94 12.35
N SER A 58 -2.91 9.10 11.28
CA SER A 58 -4.36 9.34 11.35
C SER A 58 -5.10 8.15 11.99
N THR A 59 -4.72 6.93 11.64
CA THR A 59 -5.40 5.70 12.08
C THR A 59 -4.96 5.26 13.49
N TYR A 60 -3.67 5.39 13.81
CA TYR A 60 -3.07 4.78 15.00
C TYR A 60 -2.41 5.78 15.97
N GLY A 61 -2.21 7.03 15.56
CA GLY A 61 -1.49 8.06 16.31
C GLY A 61 0.01 8.10 16.03
N GLU A 62 0.65 9.21 16.42
CA GLU A 62 2.05 9.52 16.11
C GLU A 62 3.04 8.48 16.64
N GLU A 63 2.94 8.11 17.92
CA GLU A 63 3.86 7.14 18.56
C GLU A 63 3.73 5.73 17.96
N ALA A 64 2.51 5.31 17.63
CA ALA A 64 2.27 4.01 17.01
C ALA A 64 2.84 3.97 15.58
N ALA A 65 2.67 5.05 14.81
CA ALA A 65 3.27 5.18 13.49
C ALA A 65 4.81 5.22 13.56
N ALA A 66 5.38 5.95 14.52
CA ALA A 66 6.83 5.97 14.75
C ALA A 66 7.36 4.56 15.04
N THR A 67 6.73 3.85 15.97
CA THR A 67 7.06 2.45 16.31
C THR A 67 6.96 1.54 15.09
N PHE A 68 5.94 1.69 14.25
CA PHE A 68 5.77 0.90 13.03
C PHE A 68 6.93 1.09 12.04
N THR A 69 7.50 2.29 11.99
CA THR A 69 8.61 2.63 11.10
C THR A 69 10.00 2.33 11.68
N GLU A 70 10.07 1.91 12.95
CA GLU A 70 11.35 1.55 13.57
C GLU A 70 12.07 0.47 12.77
N GLY A 71 13.39 0.62 12.65
CA GLY A 71 14.22 -0.32 11.91
C GLY A 71 14.10 -0.23 10.38
N LEU A 72 13.19 0.57 9.81
CA LEU A 72 13.05 0.70 8.36
C LEU A 72 14.38 1.09 7.67
N ALA A 73 15.12 2.03 8.28
CA ALA A 73 16.44 2.42 7.78
C ALA A 73 17.44 1.25 7.77
N ASN A 74 17.38 0.35 8.76
CA ASN A 74 18.24 -0.83 8.80
C ASN A 74 17.83 -1.84 7.71
N ARG A 75 16.53 -2.06 7.52
CA ARG A 75 15.98 -2.91 6.45
C ARG A 75 16.41 -2.42 5.06
N ILE A 76 16.38 -1.11 4.82
CA ILE A 76 16.91 -0.47 3.60
C ILE A 76 18.40 -0.74 3.43
N ARG A 77 19.22 -0.53 4.46
CA ARG A 77 20.67 -0.79 4.40
C ARG A 77 20.99 -2.27 4.19
N ASN A 78 20.14 -3.16 4.65
CA ASN A 78 20.25 -4.60 4.46
C ASN A 78 19.77 -5.06 3.07
N GLY A 79 19.31 -4.15 2.21
CA GLY A 79 18.92 -4.46 0.84
C GLY A 79 17.52 -5.06 0.68
N GLU A 80 16.67 -5.04 1.71
CA GLU A 80 15.32 -5.63 1.64
C GLU A 80 14.41 -5.01 0.56
N PHE A 81 14.75 -3.79 0.13
CA PHE A 81 14.01 -3.06 -0.91
C PHE A 81 14.79 -2.98 -2.24
N SER A 82 15.95 -3.64 -2.33
CA SER A 82 16.76 -3.70 -3.54
C SER A 82 16.23 -4.79 -4.47
N ILE A 83 15.33 -4.43 -5.38
CA ILE A 83 14.65 -5.37 -6.31
C ILE A 83 15.62 -5.94 -7.37
N ASP A 84 16.77 -5.30 -7.62
CA ASP A 84 17.75 -5.75 -8.61
C ASP A 84 18.60 -6.96 -8.18
N GLN A 85 18.72 -7.27 -6.88
CA GLN A 85 19.59 -8.36 -6.40
C GLN A 85 18.98 -9.77 -6.56
N LEU A 86 17.69 -9.90 -6.91
CA LEU A 86 17.03 -11.19 -7.08
C LEU A 86 17.14 -11.75 -8.52
N ARG A 87 17.85 -11.05 -9.43
CA ARG A 87 17.96 -11.36 -10.87
C ARG A 87 19.40 -11.61 -11.36
N GLN A 88 20.36 -11.77 -10.46
CA GLN A 88 21.76 -12.16 -10.76
C GLN A 88 22.03 -13.55 -10.20
#